data_AF-A0A2R4N302-F1
#
_entry.id   AF-A0A2R4N302-F1
#
_cell.length_a   1.000
_cell.length_b   1.000
_cell.length_c   1.000
_cell.angle_alpha   90.00
_cell.angle_beta   90.00
_cell.angle_gamma   90.00
#
_symmetry.space_group_name_H-M   'P 1'
#
loop_
_entity.id
_entity.type
_entity.pdbx_description
1 polymer ?
#
loop_
_entity_poly.entity_id
_entity_poly.type
_entity_poly.pdbx_seq_one_letter_code
_entity_poly.pdbx_strand_id
1 'polypeptide(L)'
;MGKERLIVVAGPCGAGKSTLVQGLKARGYHAHTVAQEHSISPTMWQLTKPDVLIYLDASLAVIKQRRQVAWGEERLKEQKHRLRHARENCDLYINTDAMTEEQVLAVALSFLEEGQQRDS
;
A
#
# COMPACT_ATOMS: atom_id res chain seq x y z
N MET A 1 -19.50 18.39 9.19
CA MET A 1 -18.98 17.72 7.98
C MET A 1 -17.89 16.78 8.46
N GLY A 2 -18.16 15.47 8.51
CA GLY A 2 -17.20 14.49 9.03
C GLY A 2 -15.92 14.50 8.20
N LYS A 3 -14.75 14.39 8.84
CA LYS A 3 -13.47 14.31 8.14
C LYS A 3 -13.50 13.09 7.22
N GLU A 4 -13.20 13.30 5.95
CA GLU A 4 -13.07 12.21 4.98
C GLU A 4 -11.88 11.31 5.37
N ARG A 5 -12.15 10.01 5.58
CA ARG A 5 -11.16 9.03 6.07
C ARG A 5 -10.00 8.91 5.09
N LEU A 6 -8.82 9.36 5.49
CA LEU A 6 -7.60 9.35 4.68
C LEU A 6 -6.95 7.97 4.69
N ILE A 7 -6.81 7.37 3.51
CA ILE A 7 -6.15 6.08 3.29
C ILE A 7 -4.77 6.32 2.68
N VAL A 8 -3.73 5.76 3.28
CA VAL A 8 -2.38 5.80 2.74
C VAL A 8 -1.94 4.40 2.36
N VAL A 9 -1.38 4.26 1.15
CA VAL A 9 -0.85 3.00 0.63
C VAL A 9 0.67 3.05 0.58
N ALA A 10 1.32 2.14 1.32
CA ALA A 10 2.76 1.94 1.37
C ALA A 10 3.16 0.57 0.80
N GLY A 11 4.44 0.35 0.50
CA GLY A 11 4.94 -0.90 -0.10
C GLY A 11 6.09 -0.69 -1.08
N PRO A 12 6.83 -1.74 -1.50
CA PRO A 12 7.96 -1.58 -2.41
C PRO A 12 7.52 -1.16 -3.81
N CYS A 13 8.47 -0.68 -4.61
CA CYS A 13 8.26 -0.42 -6.04
C CYS A 13 7.78 -1.69 -6.75
N GLY A 14 6.72 -1.57 -7.55
CA GLY A 14 6.15 -2.71 -8.29
C GLY A 14 5.10 -3.52 -7.53
N ALA A 15 4.81 -3.20 -6.26
CA ALA A 15 3.78 -3.89 -5.47
C ALA A 15 2.33 -3.50 -5.82
N GLY A 16 2.08 -2.68 -6.84
CA GLY A 16 0.71 -2.31 -7.26
C GLY A 16 0.07 -1.12 -6.53
N LYS A 17 0.85 -0.33 -5.77
CA LYS A 17 0.34 0.81 -4.97
C LYS A 17 -0.49 1.81 -5.78
N SER A 18 0.02 2.25 -6.94
CA SER A 18 -0.64 3.23 -7.79
C SER A 18 -1.96 2.70 -8.34
N THR A 19 -1.99 1.43 -8.73
CA THR A 19 -3.18 0.74 -9.23
C THR A 19 -4.24 0.68 -8.13
N LEU A 20 -3.87 0.26 -6.91
CA LEU A 20 -4.81 0.22 -5.80
C LEU A 20 -5.39 1.61 -5.48
N VAL A 21 -4.53 2.63 -5.39
CA VAL A 21 -4.99 4.01 -5.13
C VAL A 21 -5.96 4.51 -6.21
N GLN A 22 -5.69 4.22 -7.49
CA GLN A 22 -6.62 4.57 -8.57
C GLN A 22 -7.96 3.85 -8.42
N GLY A 23 -7.95 2.55 -8.12
CA GLY A 23 -9.16 1.75 -7.91
C GLY A 23 -10.01 2.20 -6.71
N LEU A 24 -9.34 2.64 -5.63
CA LEU A 24 -9.98 3.22 -4.45
C LEU A 24 -10.58 4.60 -4.76
N LYS A 25 -9.82 5.49 -5.42
CA LYS A 25 -10.33 6.81 -5.83
C LYS A 25 -11.54 6.72 -6.76
N ALA A 26 -11.53 5.77 -7.68
CA ALA A 26 -12.66 5.52 -8.59
C ALA A 26 -13.95 5.12 -7.85
N ARG A 27 -13.84 4.64 -6.60
CA ARG A 27 -14.97 4.28 -5.72
C ARG A 27 -15.28 5.35 -4.67
N GLY A 28 -14.67 6.54 -4.78
CA GLY A 28 -14.92 7.67 -3.88
C GLY A 28 -14.11 7.67 -2.58
N TYR A 29 -13.08 6.82 -2.46
CA TYR A 29 -12.20 6.82 -1.30
C TYR A 29 -11.08 7.87 -1.43
N HIS A 30 -10.80 8.58 -0.33
CA HIS A 30 -9.65 9.48 -0.23
C HIS A 30 -8.34 8.71 0.02
N ALA A 31 -7.74 8.19 -1.05
CA ALA A 31 -6.53 7.37 -0.98
C ALA A 31 -5.31 8.04 -1.64
N HIS A 32 -4.11 7.90 -1.07
CA HIS A 32 -2.85 8.33 -1.71
C HIS A 32 -1.71 7.34 -1.45
N THR A 33 -0.69 7.35 -2.30
CA THR A 33 0.54 6.57 -2.06
C THR A 33 1.55 7.38 -1.26
N VAL A 34 2.32 6.72 -0.41
CA VAL A 34 3.56 7.29 0.15
C VAL A 34 4.77 6.67 -0.54
N ALA A 35 5.69 7.51 -1.03
CA ALA A 35 6.93 7.08 -1.68
C ALA A 35 8.05 6.79 -0.67
N GLN A 36 7.71 6.15 0.46
CA GLN A 36 8.62 5.93 1.58
C GLN A 36 9.77 4.99 1.22
N GLU A 37 9.60 4.10 0.25
CA GLU A 37 10.65 3.23 -0.26
C GLU A 37 11.88 4.01 -0.80
N HIS A 38 11.70 5.30 -1.10
CA HIS A 38 12.75 6.22 -1.55
C HIS A 38 13.22 7.17 -0.45
N SER A 39 12.64 7.10 0.75
CA SER A 39 13.00 7.96 1.88
C SER A 39 13.94 7.24 2.85
N ILE A 40 14.80 8.03 3.50
CA ILE A 40 15.60 7.58 4.64
C ILE A 40 14.79 7.56 5.95
N SER A 41 13.65 8.26 5.99
CA SER A 41 12.82 8.34 7.18
C SER A 41 11.90 7.11 7.27
N PRO A 42 12.01 6.29 8.33
CA PRO A 42 11.17 5.11 8.51
C PRO A 42 9.71 5.47 8.85
N THR A 43 9.44 6.71 9.27
CA THR A 43 8.11 7.16 9.73
C THR A 43 7.47 8.16 8.79
N MET A 44 7.95 8.27 7.54
CA MET A 44 7.43 9.24 6.56
C MET A 44 5.90 9.15 6.38
N TRP A 45 5.34 7.94 6.42
CA TRP A 45 3.89 7.72 6.33
C TRP A 45 3.09 8.38 7.46
N GLN A 46 3.69 8.66 8.63
CA GLN A 46 2.98 9.29 9.75
C GLN A 46 2.76 10.79 9.51
N LEU A 47 3.56 11.42 8.65
CA LEU A 47 3.44 12.85 8.35
C LEU A 47 2.09 13.20 7.71
N THR A 48 1.49 12.25 6.98
CA THR A 48 0.16 12.41 6.39
C THR A 48 -0.97 12.17 7.39
N LYS A 49 -0.68 11.65 8.59
CA LYS A 49 -1.67 11.30 9.62
C LYS A 49 -2.87 10.51 9.05
N PRO A 50 -2.60 9.34 8.43
CA PRO A 50 -3.67 8.54 7.83
C PRO A 50 -4.64 8.04 8.90
N ASP A 51 -5.90 7.94 8.52
CA ASP A 51 -6.90 7.22 9.31
C ASP A 51 -6.82 5.70 9.03
N VAL A 52 -6.26 5.30 7.87
CA VAL A 52 -5.96 3.90 7.52
C VAL A 52 -4.63 3.81 6.74
N LEU A 53 -3.75 2.89 7.13
CA LEU A 53 -2.51 2.52 6.43
C LEU A 53 -2.63 1.12 5.83
N ILE A 54 -2.57 1.03 4.50
CA ILE A 54 -2.52 -0.25 3.76
C ILE A 54 -1.09 -0.49 3.29
N TYR A 55 -0.55 -1.67 3.55
CA TYR A 55 0.75 -2.12 3.07
C TYR A 55 0.61 -3.18 1.98
N LEU A 56 1.18 -2.93 0.81
CA LEU A 56 1.32 -3.92 -0.25
C LEU A 56 2.73 -4.50 -0.24
N ASP A 57 2.85 -5.82 -0.35
CA ASP A 57 4.13 -6.50 -0.60
C ASP A 57 4.12 -7.25 -1.93
N ALA A 58 5.31 -7.46 -2.48
CA ALA A 58 5.55 -8.31 -3.63
C ALA A 58 6.97 -8.90 -3.61
N SER A 59 7.14 -10.09 -4.16
CA SER A 59 8.44 -10.69 -4.44
C SER A 59 9.07 -10.09 -5.69
N LEU A 60 10.40 -10.15 -5.79
CA LEU A 60 11.13 -9.68 -6.98
C LEU A 60 10.68 -10.41 -8.24
N ALA A 61 10.38 -11.71 -8.13
CA ALA A 61 9.92 -12.52 -9.24
C ALA A 61 8.63 -11.93 -9.86
N VAL A 62 7.64 -11.63 -9.01
CA VAL A 62 6.37 -11.04 -9.44
C VAL A 62 6.57 -9.61 -9.94
N ILE A 63 7.40 -8.81 -9.27
CA ILE A 63 7.71 -7.45 -9.73
C ILE A 63 8.33 -7.47 -11.13
N LYS A 64 9.26 -8.38 -11.41
CA LYS A 64 9.90 -8.55 -12.72
C LYS A 64 8.94 -9.04 -13.80
N GLN A 65 7.93 -9.83 -13.43
CA GLN A 65 6.86 -10.24 -14.36
C GLN A 65 5.96 -9.05 -14.73
N ARG A 66 5.63 -8.19 -13.77
CA ARG A 66 4.73 -7.04 -13.96
C ARG A 66 5.40 -5.83 -14.60
N ARG A 67 6.70 -5.63 -14.33
CA ARG A 67 7.48 -4.48 -14.81
C ARG A 67 8.91 -4.88 -15.14
N GLN A 68 9.44 -4.29 -16.20
CA GLN A 68 10.86 -4.37 -16.48
C GLN A 68 11.64 -3.54 -15.48
N VAL A 69 12.33 -4.21 -14.55
CA VAL A 69 13.18 -3.58 -13.54
C VAL A 69 14.63 -4.02 -13.71
N ALA A 70 15.55 -3.06 -13.72
CA ALA A 70 16.99 -3.31 -13.88
C ALA A 70 17.70 -3.71 -12.57
N TRP A 71 16.98 -3.67 -11.44
CA TRP A 71 17.54 -3.90 -10.11
C TRP A 71 17.21 -5.30 -9.56
N GLY A 72 18.04 -5.77 -8.63
CA GLY A 72 17.97 -7.10 -8.03
C GLY A 72 17.42 -7.14 -6.59
N GLU A 73 17.56 -8.31 -5.96
CA GLU A 73 17.07 -8.58 -4.60
C GLU A 73 17.59 -7.59 -3.56
N GLU A 74 18.85 -7.15 -3.68
CA GLU A 74 19.44 -6.20 -2.73
C GLU A 74 18.67 -4.88 -2.65
N ARG A 75 18.21 -4.37 -3.80
CA ARG A 75 17.39 -3.15 -3.83
C ARG A 75 15.98 -3.39 -3.30
N LEU A 76 15.44 -4.61 -3.45
CA LEU A 76 14.15 -4.95 -2.85
C LEU A 76 14.26 -5.03 -1.33
N LYS A 77 15.31 -5.68 -0.82
CA LYS A 77 15.61 -5.77 0.61
C LYS A 77 15.78 -4.39 1.23
N GLU A 78 16.51 -3.49 0.58
CA GLU A 78 16.68 -2.12 1.05
C GLU A 78 15.35 -1.37 1.13
N GLN A 79 14.52 -1.45 0.09
CA GLN A 79 13.16 -0.86 0.12
C GLN A 79 12.32 -1.43 1.25
N LYS A 80 12.30 -2.77 1.42
CA LYS A 80 11.58 -3.43 2.50
C LYS A 80 12.11 -3.01 3.88
N HIS A 81 13.42 -2.80 4.01
CA HIS A 81 14.02 -2.29 5.24
C HIS A 81 13.51 -0.88 5.59
N ARG A 82 13.52 0.05 4.63
CA ARG A 82 13.01 1.43 4.80
C ARG A 82 11.51 1.46 5.12
N LEU A 83 10.79 0.47 4.60
CA LEU A 83 9.36 0.28 4.76
C LEU A 83 8.96 -0.52 6.00
N ARG A 84 9.93 -1.07 6.76
CA ARG A 84 9.66 -1.98 7.88
C ARG A 84 8.66 -1.40 8.88
N HIS A 85 8.85 -0.14 9.26
CA HIS A 85 7.96 0.53 10.19
C HIS A 85 6.53 0.69 9.64
N ALA A 86 6.37 0.99 8.35
CA ALA A 86 5.02 1.05 7.75
C ALA A 86 4.36 -0.33 7.72
N ARG A 87 5.14 -1.39 7.44
CA ARG A 87 4.66 -2.78 7.45
C ARG A 87 4.23 -3.25 8.84
N GLU A 88 4.98 -2.88 9.88
CA GLU A 88 4.69 -3.28 11.27
C GLU A 88 3.47 -2.56 11.85
N ASN A 89 3.11 -1.41 11.30
CA ASN A 89 2.05 -0.53 11.81
C ASN A 89 0.86 -0.38 10.84
N CYS A 90 0.80 -1.18 9.77
CA CYS A 90 -0.32 -1.10 8.84
C CYS A 90 -1.58 -1.76 9.41
N ASP A 91 -2.73 -1.18 9.10
CA ASP A 91 -4.03 -1.75 9.47
C ASP A 91 -4.40 -2.93 8.56
N LEU A 92 -3.92 -2.91 7.32
CA LEU A 92 -4.09 -4.00 6.35
C LEU A 92 -2.78 -4.30 5.61
N TYR A 93 -2.38 -5.57 5.63
CA TYR A 93 -1.27 -6.09 4.85
C TYR A 93 -1.78 -6.97 3.71
N ILE A 94 -1.30 -6.74 2.48
CA ILE A 94 -1.66 -7.56 1.31
C ILE A 94 -0.38 -8.04 0.61
N ASN A 95 -0.19 -9.36 0.54
CA ASN A 95 0.79 -9.95 -0.35
C ASN A 95 0.19 -10.07 -1.75
N THR A 96 0.73 -9.33 -2.72
CA THR A 96 0.16 -9.26 -4.06
C THR A 96 0.62 -10.38 -4.99
N ASP A 97 1.49 -11.29 -4.56
CA ASP A 97 2.20 -12.22 -5.44
C ASP A 97 1.27 -13.10 -6.30
N ALA A 98 0.21 -13.62 -5.69
CA ALA A 98 -0.75 -14.51 -6.36
C ALA A 98 -2.07 -13.81 -6.71
N MET A 99 -2.09 -12.47 -6.69
CA MET A 99 -3.31 -11.68 -6.84
C MET A 99 -3.29 -10.85 -8.12
N THR A 100 -4.45 -10.74 -8.77
CA THR A 100 -4.70 -9.73 -9.79
C THR A 100 -4.97 -8.36 -9.15
N GLU A 101 -4.94 -7.32 -9.95
CA GLU A 101 -5.22 -5.95 -9.50
C GLU A 101 -6.63 -5.83 -8.91
N GLU A 102 -7.61 -6.50 -9.51
CA GLU A 102 -9.00 -6.54 -9.06
C GLU A 102 -9.14 -7.26 -7.72
N GLN A 103 -8.40 -8.36 -7.53
CA GLN A 103 -8.42 -9.11 -6.27
C GLN A 103 -7.81 -8.29 -5.13
N VAL A 104 -6.69 -7.59 -5.38
CA VAL A 104 -6.08 -6.70 -4.38
C VAL A 104 -7.06 -5.58 -4.00
N LEU A 105 -7.73 -5.00 -4.99
CA LEU A 105 -8.74 -3.96 -4.77
C LEU A 105 -9.95 -4.48 -3.98
N ALA A 106 -10.46 -5.67 -4.32
CA ALA A 106 -11.57 -6.29 -3.59
C ALA A 106 -11.24 -6.50 -2.12
N VAL A 107 -10.04 -7.02 -1.80
CA VAL A 107 -9.58 -7.19 -0.41
C VAL A 107 -9.52 -5.85 0.33
N ALA A 108 -8.98 -4.81 -0.30
CA ALA A 108 -8.91 -3.49 0.31
C ALA A 108 -10.30 -2.91 0.58
N LEU A 109 -11.25 -3.07 -0.34
CA LEU A 109 -12.62 -2.57 -0.18
C LEU A 109 -13.36 -3.27 0.95
N SER A 110 -13.31 -4.61 1.00
CA SER A 110 -13.94 -5.37 2.07
C SER A 110 -13.44 -4.94 3.44
N PHE A 111 -12.12 -4.76 3.59
CA PHE A 111 -11.53 -4.24 4.83
C PHE A 111 -12.06 -2.84 5.20
N LEU A 112 -12.11 -1.92 4.23
CA LEU A 112 -12.55 -0.54 4.47
C LEU A 112 -14.04 -0.45 4.83
N GLU A 113 -14.88 -1.26 4.18
CA GLU A 113 -16.33 -1.34 4.43
C GLU A 113 -16.63 -1.92 5.82
N GLU A 114 -15.91 -2.98 6.23
CA GLU A 114 -16.01 -3.52 7.59
C GLU A 114 -15.59 -2.50 8.67
N GLY A 115 -14.62 -1.64 8.35
CA GLY A 115 -14.20 -0.56 9.24
C GLY A 115 -15.19 0.60 9.30
N GLN A 116 -16.03 0.81 8.28
CA GLN A 116 -17.10 1.82 8.31
C GLN A 116 -18.27 1.39 9.19
N GLN A 117 -18.61 0.10 9.16
CA GLN A 117 -19.71 -0.46 9.96
C GLN A 117 -19.44 -0.43 11.47
N ARG A 118 -18.17 -0.41 11.88
CA ARG A 118 -17.76 -0.35 13.29
C ARG A 118 -17.76 1.06 13.88
N ASP A 119 -17.67 2.07 13.01
CA ASP A 119 -17.60 3.49 13.39
C ASP A 119 -18.96 4.19 13.31
N SER A 120 -20.01 3.48 12.84
CA SER A 120 -21.40 3.95 12.73
C SER A 120 -22.23 3.51 13.93
#